data_AF-A0A496UUS0-F1
#
_entry.id   AF-A0A496UUS0-F1
#
_cell.length_a   1.000
_cell.length_b   1.000
_cell.length_c   1.000
_cell.angle_alpha   90.00
_cell.angle_beta   90.00
_cell.angle_gamma   90.00
#
_symmetry.space_group_name_H-M   'P 1'
#
loop_
_entity.id
_entity.type
_entity.pdbx_description
1 polymer ?
#
loop_
_entity_poly.entity_id
_entity_poly.type
_entity_poly.pdbx_seq_one_letter_code
_entity_poly.pdbx_strand_id
1 'polypeptide(L)'
;MTNTDKLSILVVDDRPENLSSMRHLLQQPGLEIITAGSGNEALALMLEADLALVLLDVQMPEMNGFEVAELMRRNERTRHVPIIFVTAINKERRQVFTGYEAGAVDYLFKPVDPFVIRSKVAVFLEMKRSQLARERLVRELNGAYNRLQELSDRKSDFLSAASHELRSPLTVIKEYCGLVHDGVVGEPNPDQKHCMHVALRNCNRLAGLVDNLLDLNAIETGHMICDRDELDLPELLETCREDFSETCAAAGQKLELEVVAGLPTVLADPAQVTQVLVNLLGNAHKFTPDGGTIRLSAHAEGEAVRIEVTDSGP
;
A
#
# COMPACT_ATOMS: atom_id res chain seq x y z
N MET A 1 25.68 19.85 11.29
CA MET A 1 24.35 20.37 11.66
C MET A 1 23.89 21.24 10.51
N THR A 2 23.08 20.68 9.61
CA THR A 2 22.55 21.42 8.45
C THR A 2 21.56 22.48 8.92
N ASN A 3 21.47 23.59 8.18
CA ASN A 3 20.67 24.80 8.44
C ASN A 3 19.13 24.57 8.48
N THR A 4 18.67 23.35 8.70
CA THR A 4 17.31 22.87 8.41
C THR A 4 16.32 23.03 9.57
N ASP A 5 16.81 23.36 10.78
CA ASP A 5 15.97 23.57 11.97
C ASP A 5 15.72 25.05 12.29
N LYS A 6 16.29 25.96 11.48
CA LYS A 6 16.14 27.40 11.67
C LYS A 6 14.85 27.87 11.03
N LEU A 7 13.93 28.41 11.82
CA LEU A 7 12.70 29.01 11.33
C LEU A 7 12.86 30.52 11.21
N SER A 8 12.29 31.10 10.17
CA SER A 8 12.32 32.55 9.95
C SER A 8 10.95 33.15 10.22
N ILE A 9 10.91 34.26 10.97
CA ILE A 9 9.71 35.10 11.09
C ILE A 9 10.01 36.48 10.54
N LEU A 10 8.99 37.12 9.97
CA LEU A 10 9.08 38.49 9.48
C LEU A 10 8.30 39.41 10.42
N VAL A 11 8.94 40.48 10.90
CA VAL A 11 8.31 41.54 11.68
C VAL A 11 8.25 42.80 10.83
N VAL A 12 7.07 43.38 10.71
CA VAL A 12 6.82 44.57 9.88
C VAL A 12 6.20 45.65 10.75
N ASP A 13 6.86 46.80 10.85
CA ASP A 13 6.40 47.99 11.56
C ASP A 13 7.17 49.20 11.01
N ASP A 14 6.50 50.34 10.82
CA ASP A 14 7.09 51.54 10.24
C ASP A 14 8.04 52.27 11.21
N ARG A 15 7.99 51.91 12.49
CA ARG A 15 8.81 52.53 13.53
C ARG A 15 10.01 51.65 13.89
N PRO A 16 11.25 52.15 13.74
CA PRO A 16 12.45 51.38 14.03
C PRO A 16 12.57 50.97 15.50
N GLU A 17 11.96 51.71 16.43
CA GLU A 17 11.93 51.37 17.85
C GLU A 17 11.07 50.12 18.12
N ASN A 18 9.95 49.97 17.40
CA ASN A 18 9.08 48.81 17.51
C ASN A 18 9.76 47.55 16.96
N LEU A 19 10.40 47.66 15.78
CA LEU A 19 11.18 46.57 15.18
C LEU A 19 12.28 46.09 16.12
N SER A 20 13.03 47.03 16.70
CA SER A 20 14.10 46.74 17.66
C SER A 20 13.54 46.05 18.90
N SER A 21 12.45 46.57 19.47
CA SER A 21 11.81 46.00 20.66
C SER A 21 11.30 44.58 20.40
N MET A 22 10.68 44.34 19.24
CA MET A 22 10.15 43.04 18.85
C MET A 22 11.26 42.01 18.64
N ARG A 23 12.36 42.42 18.00
CA ARG A 23 13.54 41.57 17.83
C ARG A 23 14.10 41.10 19.16
N HIS A 24 14.30 42.01 20.13
CA HIS A 24 14.78 41.65 21.47
C HIS A 24 13.78 40.75 22.21
N LEU A 25 12.48 41.01 22.06
CA LEU A 25 11.44 40.27 22.76
C LEU A 25 11.34 38.81 22.29
N LEU A 26 11.49 38.56 20.99
CA LEU A 26 11.28 37.25 20.37
C LEU A 26 12.58 36.46 20.14
N GLN A 27 13.73 37.06 20.42
CA GLN A 27 15.03 36.43 20.18
C GLN A 27 15.15 35.10 20.95
N GLN A 28 15.38 34.02 20.22
CA GLN A 28 15.61 32.68 20.78
C GLN A 28 16.45 31.82 19.82
N PRO A 29 17.14 30.77 20.33
CA PRO A 29 17.91 29.86 19.50
C PRO A 29 17.07 29.19 18.41
N GLY A 30 17.60 29.10 17.19
CA GLY A 30 16.91 28.47 16.06
C GLY A 30 15.78 29.30 15.45
N LEU A 31 15.59 30.55 15.88
CA LEU A 31 14.67 31.50 15.25
C LEU A 31 15.45 32.65 14.60
N GLU A 32 15.18 32.90 13.33
CA GLU A 32 15.63 34.06 12.58
C GLU A 32 14.54 35.12 12.53
N ILE A 33 14.89 36.37 12.89
CA ILE A 33 13.95 37.49 12.91
C ILE A 33 14.34 38.48 11.82
N ILE A 34 13.62 38.40 10.71
CA ILE A 34 13.70 39.32 9.58
C ILE A 34 12.80 40.52 9.91
N THR A 35 13.24 41.74 9.58
CA THR A 35 12.49 42.98 9.86
C THR A 35 12.29 43.78 8.59
N ALA A 36 11.13 44.43 8.46
CA ALA A 36 10.82 45.36 7.38
C ALA A 36 10.19 46.64 7.95
N GLY A 37 10.60 47.80 7.44
CA GLY A 37 10.08 49.11 7.81
C GLY A 37 8.87 49.56 6.99
N SER A 38 8.45 48.79 5.99
CA SER A 38 7.30 49.13 5.14
C SER A 38 6.62 47.88 4.56
N GLY A 39 5.37 48.02 4.12
CA GLY A 39 4.66 46.95 3.43
C GLY A 39 5.33 46.51 2.13
N ASN A 40 5.90 47.45 1.37
CA ASN A 40 6.64 47.16 0.13
C ASN A 40 7.90 46.33 0.40
N GLU A 41 8.69 46.71 1.40
CA GLU A 41 9.87 45.96 1.82
C GLU A 41 9.50 44.56 2.34
N ALA A 42 8.42 44.46 3.12
CA ALA A 42 7.92 43.19 3.62
C ALA A 42 7.56 42.23 2.47
N LEU A 43 6.81 42.71 1.48
CA LEU A 43 6.44 41.89 0.31
C LEU A 43 7.67 41.45 -0.49
N ALA A 44 8.68 42.30 -0.65
CA ALA A 44 9.93 41.93 -1.31
C ALA A 44 10.65 40.80 -0.56
N LEU A 45 10.79 40.92 0.77
CA LEU A 45 11.44 39.90 1.61
C LEU A 45 10.69 38.56 1.61
N MET A 46 9.35 38.58 1.52
CA MET A 46 8.54 37.37 1.45
C MET A 46 8.71 36.57 0.15
N LEU A 47 9.23 37.19 -0.92
CA LEU A 47 9.54 36.48 -2.16
C LEU A 47 10.83 35.65 -2.03
N GLU A 48 11.76 36.10 -1.18
CA GLU A 48 13.09 35.53 -1.03
C GLU A 48 13.19 34.50 0.12
N ALA A 49 12.39 34.66 1.18
CA ALA A 49 12.46 33.84 2.39
C ALA A 49 11.26 32.89 2.57
N ASP A 50 11.50 31.66 3.05
CA ASP A 50 10.44 30.79 3.60
C ASP A 50 10.15 31.19 5.04
N LEU A 51 8.95 31.72 5.26
CA LEU A 51 8.54 32.29 6.54
C LEU A 51 7.62 31.33 7.29
N ALA A 52 7.91 31.15 8.57
CA ALA A 52 7.06 30.42 9.50
C ALA A 52 5.88 31.26 10.00
N LEU A 53 6.05 32.58 10.08
CA LEU A 53 5.05 33.52 10.59
C LEU A 53 5.40 34.96 10.18
N VAL A 54 4.36 35.79 10.00
CA VAL A 54 4.49 37.24 9.82
C VAL A 54 3.80 37.98 10.98
N LEU A 55 4.53 38.87 11.65
CA LEU A 55 4.02 39.85 12.61
C LEU A 55 3.89 41.18 11.88
N LEU A 56 2.67 41.68 11.73
CA LEU A 56 2.38 42.78 10.82
C LEU A 56 1.66 43.90 11.55
N ASP A 57 2.31 45.07 11.62
CA ASP A 57 1.63 46.26 12.08
C ASP A 57 0.53 46.68 11.10
N VAL A 58 -0.61 47.11 11.64
CA VAL A 58 -1.75 47.53 10.82
C VAL A 58 -1.60 48.98 10.37
N GLN A 59 -0.95 49.85 11.16
CA GLN A 59 -0.93 51.29 10.97
C GLN A 59 0.41 51.76 10.39
N MET A 60 0.62 51.48 9.10
CA MET A 60 1.80 51.90 8.37
C MET A 60 1.46 52.93 7.28
N PRO A 61 2.39 53.86 6.94
CA PRO A 61 2.22 54.79 5.84
C PRO A 61 2.27 54.06 4.48
N GLU A 62 1.66 54.70 3.47
CA GLU A 62 1.54 54.22 2.08
C GLU A 62 0.68 52.96 1.91
N MET A 63 1.06 51.86 2.57
CA MET A 63 0.39 50.57 2.51
C MET A 63 0.14 50.03 3.91
N ASN A 64 -1.12 49.81 4.27
CA ASN A 64 -1.47 49.31 5.59
C ASN A 64 -1.31 47.79 5.70
N GLY A 65 -1.25 47.26 6.93
CA GLY A 65 -1.05 45.82 7.13
C GLY A 65 -2.15 44.94 6.50
N PHE A 66 -3.39 45.43 6.37
CA PHE A 66 -4.45 44.66 5.72
C PHE A 66 -4.22 44.51 4.21
N GLU A 67 -3.74 45.56 3.54
CA GLU A 67 -3.38 45.53 2.12
C GLU A 67 -2.22 44.57 1.86
N VAL A 68 -1.19 44.58 2.72
CA VAL A 68 -0.08 43.61 2.66
C VAL A 68 -0.62 42.18 2.78
N ALA A 69 -1.49 41.91 3.75
CA ALA A 69 -2.07 40.59 3.94
C ALA A 69 -2.92 40.15 2.73
N GLU A 70 -3.70 41.06 2.14
CA GLU A 70 -4.46 40.76 0.92
C GLU A 70 -3.55 40.36 -0.24
N LEU A 71 -2.44 41.08 -0.43
CA LEU A 71 -1.43 40.75 -1.44
C LEU A 71 -0.74 39.41 -1.16
N MET A 72 -0.46 39.09 0.11
CA MET A 72 0.05 37.77 0.49
C MET A 72 -0.94 36.65 0.13
N ARG A 73 -2.24 36.85 0.34
CA ARG A 73 -3.24 35.82 0.02
C ARG A 73 -3.42 35.58 -1.47
N ARG A 74 -3.14 36.57 -2.30
CA ARG A 74 -3.18 36.43 -3.77
C ARG A 74 -1.98 35.67 -4.34
N ASN A 75 -0.93 35.42 -3.56
CA ASN A 75 0.29 34.75 -4.04
C ASN A 75 0.39 33.32 -3.49
N GLU A 76 0.55 32.33 -4.37
CA GLU A 76 0.59 30.90 -3.98
C GLU A 76 1.68 30.55 -2.96
N ARG A 77 2.80 31.29 -2.96
CA ARG A 77 3.91 31.04 -2.02
C ARG A 77 3.62 31.54 -0.62
N THR A 78 2.89 32.64 -0.49
CA THR A 78 2.71 33.35 0.79
C THR A 78 1.29 33.24 1.34
N ARG A 79 0.32 32.76 0.55
CA ARG A 79 -1.08 32.61 0.97
C ARG A 79 -1.28 31.70 2.18
N HIS A 80 -0.37 30.76 2.42
CA HIS A 80 -0.44 29.82 3.54
C HIS A 80 0.32 30.29 4.79
N VAL A 81 1.09 31.36 4.70
CA VAL A 81 1.90 31.84 5.82
C VAL A 81 0.99 32.49 6.87
N PRO A 82 1.04 32.09 8.14
CA PRO A 82 0.20 32.68 9.17
C PRO A 82 0.59 34.13 9.45
N ILE A 83 -0.40 34.96 9.75
CA ILE A 83 -0.23 36.40 10.02
C ILE A 83 -0.77 36.71 11.41
N ILE A 84 0.02 37.39 12.23
CA ILE A 84 -0.43 38.02 13.46
C ILE A 84 -0.42 39.54 13.25
N PHE A 85 -1.60 40.14 13.26
CA PHE A 85 -1.73 41.59 13.19
C PHE A 85 -1.44 42.24 14.55
N VAL A 86 -0.63 43.28 14.55
CA VAL A 86 -0.40 44.13 15.73
C VAL A 86 -1.17 45.44 15.50
N THR A 87 -2.12 45.77 16.36
CA THR A 87 -3.07 46.87 16.10
C THR A 87 -3.49 47.65 17.36
N ALA A 88 -3.88 48.91 17.18
CA ALA A 88 -4.25 49.84 18.25
C ALA A 88 -5.76 49.88 18.59
N ILE A 89 -6.55 48.85 18.20
CA ILE A 89 -8.02 48.70 18.38
C ILE A 89 -8.82 49.21 17.19
N ASN A 90 -9.36 48.28 16.38
CA ASN A 90 -10.56 48.54 15.58
C ASN A 90 -11.38 47.24 15.38
N LYS A 91 -12.64 47.22 15.83
CA LYS A 91 -13.51 46.02 15.83
C LYS A 91 -14.09 45.69 14.46
N GLU A 92 -14.29 46.69 13.60
CA GLU A 92 -14.99 46.52 12.31
C GLU A 92 -14.13 45.76 11.28
N ARG A 93 -12.85 46.09 11.15
CA ARG A 93 -11.94 45.38 10.23
C ARG A 93 -11.54 43.97 10.69
N ARG A 94 -11.73 43.66 11.99
CA ARG A 94 -11.54 42.31 12.54
C ARG A 94 -12.53 41.32 11.91
N GLN A 95 -13.81 41.71 11.83
CA GLN A 95 -14.88 40.84 11.31
C GLN A 95 -14.66 40.45 9.84
N VAL A 96 -14.08 41.36 9.04
CA VAL A 96 -13.76 41.12 7.63
C VAL A 96 -12.79 39.94 7.51
N PHE A 97 -11.60 40.00 8.11
CA PHE A 97 -10.61 38.92 7.97
C PHE A 97 -10.97 37.64 8.74
N THR A 98 -11.66 37.74 9.89
CA THR A 98 -12.13 36.54 10.60
C THR A 98 -13.23 35.78 9.85
N GLY A 99 -13.99 36.45 8.97
CA GLY A 99 -15.04 35.83 8.15
C GLY A 99 -14.53 35.16 6.88
N TYR A 100 -13.39 35.60 6.34
CA TYR A 100 -12.80 35.03 5.11
C TYR A 100 -11.87 33.84 5.38
N GLU A 101 -11.14 33.82 6.50
CA GLU A 101 -10.11 32.82 6.74
C GLU A 101 -10.08 32.31 8.18
N ALA A 102 -10.72 31.17 8.40
CA ALA A 102 -10.61 30.45 9.66
C ALA A 102 -9.20 29.86 9.81
N GLY A 103 -8.40 30.41 10.74
CA GLY A 103 -7.23 29.72 11.32
C GLY A 103 -5.83 30.21 10.93
N ALA A 104 -5.68 31.10 9.94
CA ALA A 104 -4.37 31.60 9.48
C ALA A 104 -4.07 33.06 9.86
N VAL A 105 -4.98 33.71 10.61
CA VAL A 105 -4.90 35.11 11.00
C VAL A 105 -5.25 35.28 12.48
N ASP A 106 -4.36 35.92 13.25
CA ASP A 106 -4.54 36.23 14.67
C ASP A 106 -4.22 37.71 14.95
N TYR A 107 -4.58 38.22 16.14
CA TYR A 107 -4.48 39.63 16.49
C TYR A 107 -3.82 39.85 17.86
N LEU A 108 -3.02 40.90 17.94
CA LEU A 108 -2.40 41.45 19.15
C LEU A 108 -2.70 42.94 19.27
N PHE A 109 -3.05 43.36 20.49
CA PHE A 109 -3.37 44.75 20.77
C PHE A 109 -2.16 45.48 21.37
N LYS A 110 -1.89 46.71 20.91
CA LYS A 110 -0.89 47.59 21.53
C LYS A 110 -1.49 48.23 22.81
N PRO A 111 -0.77 48.30 23.95
CA PRO A 111 0.60 47.79 24.16
C PRO A 111 0.62 46.26 24.23
N VAL A 112 1.57 45.65 23.53
CA VAL A 112 1.65 44.18 23.41
C VAL A 112 2.22 43.60 24.70
N ASP A 113 1.47 42.68 25.31
CA ASP A 113 1.95 41.91 26.45
C ASP A 113 3.07 40.93 26.00
N PRO A 114 4.28 41.00 26.59
CA PRO A 114 5.41 40.13 26.28
C PRO A 114 5.10 38.63 26.36
N PHE A 115 4.29 38.21 27.32
CA PHE A 115 3.91 36.82 27.51
C PHE A 115 2.95 36.37 26.41
N VAL A 116 1.98 37.22 26.05
CA VAL A 116 0.96 36.90 25.04
C VAL A 116 1.59 36.73 23.66
N ILE A 117 2.44 37.65 23.23
CA ILE A 117 3.08 37.55 21.90
C ILE A 117 4.04 36.37 21.81
N ARG A 118 4.86 36.12 22.85
CA ARG A 118 5.74 34.94 22.90
C ARG A 118 4.94 33.65 22.80
N SER A 119 3.83 33.56 23.52
CA SER A 119 2.96 32.38 23.50
C SER A 119 2.35 32.15 22.11
N LYS A 120 1.81 33.20 21.48
CA LYS A 120 1.23 33.08 20.13
C LYS A 120 2.28 32.70 19.09
N VAL A 121 3.43 33.37 19.10
CA VAL A 121 4.55 33.05 18.19
C VAL A 121 5.00 31.60 18.40
N ALA A 122 5.15 31.14 19.64
CA ALA A 122 5.55 29.76 19.94
C ALA A 122 4.60 28.73 19.33
N VAL A 123 3.28 28.95 19.43
CA VAL A 123 2.26 28.04 18.84
C VAL A 123 2.44 27.93 17.33
N PHE A 124 2.58 29.05 16.60
CA PHE A 124 2.76 29.00 15.14
C PHE A 124 4.10 28.36 14.74
N LEU A 125 5.17 28.59 15.50
CA LEU A 125 6.46 27.94 15.25
C LEU A 125 6.38 26.43 15.48
N GLU A 126 5.71 25.99 16.55
CA GLU A 126 5.49 24.55 16.82
C GLU A 126 4.64 23.88 15.74
N MET A 127 3.60 24.56 15.26
CA MET A 127 2.79 24.11 14.12
C MET A 127 3.65 23.95 12.86
N LYS A 128 4.48 24.94 12.50
CA LYS A 128 5.37 24.86 11.32
C LYS A 128 6.39 23.73 11.48
N ARG A 129 6.97 23.53 12.67
CA ARG A 129 7.88 22.39 12.94
C ARG A 129 7.17 21.06 12.75
N SER A 130 5.97 20.91 13.30
CA SER A 130 5.16 19.70 13.18
C SER A 130 4.79 19.42 11.72
N GLN A 131 4.46 20.47 10.96
CA GLN A 131 4.20 20.36 9.52
C GLN A 131 5.44 19.87 8.76
N LEU A 132 6.60 20.49 8.95
CA LEU A 132 7.85 20.09 8.28
C LEU A 132 8.27 18.66 8.65
N ALA A 133 8.11 18.28 9.91
CA ALA A 133 8.38 16.92 10.38
C ALA A 133 7.44 15.90 9.71
N ARG A 134 6.15 16.22 9.59
CA ARG A 134 5.17 15.38 8.88
C ARG A 134 5.50 15.25 7.40
N GLU A 135 5.83 16.33 6.72
CA GLU A 135 6.24 16.32 5.30
C GLU A 135 7.52 15.50 5.07
N ARG A 136 8.45 15.53 6.03
CA ARG A 136 9.65 14.69 5.99
C ARG A 136 9.29 13.21 6.17
N LEU A 137 8.46 12.88 7.17
CA LEU A 137 8.04 11.51 7.43
C LEU A 137 7.29 10.91 6.24
N VAL A 138 6.39 11.68 5.61
CA VAL A 138 5.67 11.25 4.40
C VAL A 138 6.64 10.98 3.24
N ARG A 139 7.66 11.82 3.04
CA ARG A 139 8.69 11.58 2.02
C ARG A 139 9.52 10.33 2.31
N GLU A 140 9.93 10.12 3.56
CA GLU A 140 10.69 8.94 3.99
C GLU A 140 9.85 7.66 3.81
N LEU A 141 8.57 7.70 4.18
CA LEU A 141 7.63 6.59 4.03
C LEU A 141 7.43 6.23 2.55
N ASN A 142 7.15 7.20 1.68
CA ASN A 142 7.01 6.97 0.25
C ASN A 142 8.30 6.39 -0.37
N GLY A 143 9.46 6.89 0.06
CA GLY A 143 10.75 6.34 -0.38
C GLY A 143 11.03 4.92 0.13
N ALA A 144 10.53 4.54 1.31
CA ALA A 144 10.59 3.18 1.82
C ALA A 144 9.62 2.25 1.07
N TYR A 145 8.40 2.71 0.82
CA TYR A 145 7.37 1.98 0.07
C TYR A 145 7.85 1.63 -1.34
N ASN A 146 8.39 2.61 -2.08
CA ASN A 146 8.91 2.38 -3.44
C ASN A 146 10.05 1.33 -3.45
N ARG A 147 10.94 1.35 -2.45
CA ARG A 147 12.02 0.36 -2.32
C ARG A 147 11.49 -1.04 -2.02
N LEU A 148 10.47 -1.14 -1.17
CA LEU A 148 9.83 -2.42 -0.87
C LEU A 148 9.15 -2.99 -2.11
N GLN A 149 8.48 -2.15 -2.89
CA GLN A 149 7.86 -2.56 -4.15
C GLN A 149 8.90 -3.04 -5.17
N GLU A 150 10.00 -2.30 -5.34
CA GLU A 150 11.10 -2.73 -6.22
C GLU A 150 11.70 -4.10 -5.80
N LEU A 151 11.83 -4.34 -4.50
CA LEU A 151 12.29 -5.64 -3.98
C LEU A 151 11.27 -6.75 -4.24
N SER A 152 9.98 -6.45 -4.12
CA SER A 152 8.89 -7.38 -4.43
C SER A 152 8.91 -7.78 -5.91
N ASP A 153 9.07 -6.80 -6.81
CA ASP A 153 9.13 -7.04 -8.26
C ASP A 153 10.35 -7.90 -8.61
N ARG A 154 11.53 -7.57 -8.05
CA ARG A 154 12.75 -8.39 -8.24
C ARG A 154 12.61 -9.80 -7.68
N LYS A 155 11.92 -9.98 -6.55
CA LYS A 155 11.60 -11.31 -5.99
C LYS A 155 10.73 -12.10 -6.99
N SER A 156 9.71 -11.46 -7.56
CA SER A 156 8.82 -12.08 -8.53
C SER A 156 9.55 -12.53 -9.80
N ASP A 157 10.37 -11.65 -10.39
CA ASP A 157 11.17 -11.95 -11.58
C ASP A 157 12.13 -13.11 -11.33
N PHE A 158 12.81 -13.11 -10.17
CA PHE A 158 13.71 -14.20 -9.78
C PHE A 158 12.97 -15.55 -9.68
N LEU A 159 11.80 -15.58 -9.03
CA LEU A 159 11.03 -16.82 -8.88
C LEU A 159 10.50 -17.33 -10.23
N SER A 160 10.08 -16.42 -11.12
CA SER A 160 9.66 -16.76 -12.47
C SER A 160 10.79 -17.41 -13.28
N ALA A 161 11.97 -16.76 -13.29
CA ALA A 161 13.14 -17.27 -13.99
C ALA A 161 13.61 -18.63 -13.43
N ALA A 162 13.74 -18.74 -12.10
CA ALA A 162 14.16 -19.98 -11.43
C ALA A 162 13.19 -21.13 -11.72
N SER A 163 11.88 -20.85 -11.73
CA SER A 163 10.87 -21.87 -12.01
C SER A 163 10.94 -22.38 -13.43
N HIS A 164 11.15 -21.50 -14.42
CA HIS A 164 11.37 -21.91 -15.81
C HIS A 164 12.65 -22.75 -15.96
N GLU A 165 13.75 -22.32 -15.33
CA GLU A 165 15.03 -23.06 -15.36
C GLU A 165 14.96 -24.43 -14.67
N LEU A 166 14.10 -24.59 -13.65
CA LEU A 166 13.86 -25.88 -12.99
C LEU A 166 12.89 -26.78 -13.77
N ARG A 167 11.86 -26.19 -14.40
CA ARG A 167 10.85 -26.94 -15.16
C ARG A 167 11.48 -27.62 -16.38
N SER A 168 12.34 -26.93 -17.11
CA SER A 168 12.97 -27.48 -18.33
C SER A 168 13.72 -28.82 -18.12
N PRO A 169 14.69 -28.95 -17.20
CA PRO A 169 15.37 -30.22 -16.95
C PRO A 169 14.43 -31.28 -16.35
N LEU A 170 13.44 -30.89 -15.55
CA LEU A 170 12.44 -31.83 -15.02
C LEU A 170 11.58 -32.43 -16.12
N THR A 171 11.13 -31.62 -17.09
CA THR A 171 10.38 -32.08 -18.26
C THR A 171 11.19 -33.07 -19.07
N VAL A 172 12.47 -32.76 -19.35
CA VAL A 172 13.36 -33.68 -20.08
C VAL A 172 13.54 -34.99 -19.32
N ILE A 173 13.85 -34.95 -18.02
CA ILE A 173 14.01 -36.17 -17.22
C ILE A 173 12.70 -36.98 -17.24
N LYS A 174 11.56 -36.33 -17.03
CA LYS A 174 10.24 -36.98 -17.04
C LYS A 174 9.95 -37.65 -18.38
N GLU A 175 10.22 -36.98 -19.51
CA GLU A 175 10.00 -37.53 -20.85
C GLU A 175 10.86 -38.76 -21.10
N TYR A 176 12.18 -38.69 -20.86
CA TYR A 176 13.07 -39.84 -21.05
C TYR A 176 12.73 -41.00 -20.10
N CYS A 177 12.34 -40.68 -18.87
CA CYS A 177 11.85 -41.66 -17.93
C CYS A 177 10.57 -42.34 -18.44
N GLY A 178 9.62 -41.58 -18.99
CA GLY A 178 8.39 -42.09 -19.59
C GLY A 178 8.66 -43.03 -20.76
N LEU A 179 9.58 -42.68 -21.66
CA LEU A 179 9.96 -43.52 -22.81
C LEU A 179 10.43 -44.92 -22.39
N VAL A 180 11.18 -45.02 -21.29
CA VAL A 180 11.63 -46.31 -20.74
C VAL A 180 10.49 -47.01 -20.00
N HIS A 181 9.69 -46.28 -19.23
CA HIS A 181 8.55 -46.83 -18.48
C HIS A 181 7.52 -47.48 -19.40
N ASP A 182 7.22 -46.84 -20.53
CA ASP A 182 6.15 -47.22 -21.47
C ASP A 182 6.65 -48.22 -22.52
N GLY A 183 7.92 -48.65 -22.45
CA GLY A 183 8.49 -49.66 -23.33
C GLY A 183 8.83 -49.18 -24.74
N VAL A 184 8.82 -47.86 -25.01
CA VAL A 184 9.09 -47.27 -26.33
C VAL A 184 10.51 -47.57 -26.81
N VAL A 185 11.47 -47.61 -25.88
CA VAL A 185 12.88 -47.94 -26.14
C VAL A 185 13.25 -49.39 -25.76
N GLY A 186 12.23 -50.26 -25.66
CA GLY A 186 12.36 -51.67 -25.26
C GLY A 186 11.64 -51.96 -23.94
N GLU A 187 11.12 -53.19 -23.77
CA GLU A 187 10.38 -53.55 -22.56
C GLU A 187 11.29 -53.53 -21.32
N PRO A 188 10.96 -52.71 -20.30
CA PRO A 188 11.74 -52.66 -19.06
C PRO A 188 11.50 -53.92 -18.22
N ASN A 189 12.55 -54.40 -17.58
CA ASN A 189 12.42 -55.45 -16.57
C ASN A 189 11.72 -54.89 -15.29
N PRO A 190 11.26 -55.75 -14.37
CA PRO A 190 10.53 -55.31 -13.17
C PRO A 190 11.27 -54.27 -12.32
N ASP A 191 12.58 -54.41 -12.16
CA ASP A 191 13.41 -53.49 -11.38
C ASP A 191 13.55 -52.12 -12.08
N GLN A 192 13.73 -52.11 -13.40
CA GLN A 192 13.76 -50.91 -14.23
C GLN A 192 12.42 -50.18 -14.17
N LYS A 193 11.30 -50.92 -14.26
CA LYS A 193 9.96 -50.36 -14.15
C LYS A 193 9.72 -49.73 -12.78
N HIS A 194 10.18 -50.38 -11.71
CA HIS A 194 10.11 -49.83 -10.35
C HIS A 194 10.96 -48.56 -10.19
N CYS A 195 12.23 -48.58 -10.62
CA CYS A 195 13.11 -47.41 -10.60
C CYS A 195 12.50 -46.22 -11.37
N MET A 196 11.90 -46.52 -12.52
CA MET A 196 11.31 -45.49 -13.37
C MET A 196 10.06 -44.88 -12.77
N HIS A 197 9.20 -45.71 -12.18
CA HIS A 197 8.04 -45.26 -11.42
C HIS A 197 8.46 -44.32 -10.27
N VAL A 198 9.51 -44.65 -9.52
CA VAL A 198 10.03 -43.79 -8.44
C VAL A 198 10.59 -42.47 -8.99
N ALA A 199 11.32 -42.49 -10.11
CA ALA A 199 11.86 -41.30 -10.74
C ALA A 199 10.73 -40.37 -11.25
N LEU A 200 9.78 -40.90 -12.01
CA LEU A 200 8.63 -40.16 -12.54
C LEU A 200 7.79 -39.53 -11.42
N ARG A 201 7.52 -40.28 -10.36
CA ARG A 201 6.80 -39.76 -9.18
C ARG A 201 7.53 -38.58 -8.54
N ASN A 202 8.85 -38.64 -8.42
CA ASN A 202 9.63 -37.52 -7.87
C ASN A 202 9.67 -36.31 -8.80
N CYS A 203 9.80 -36.52 -10.12
CA CYS A 203 9.73 -35.46 -11.11
C CYS A 203 8.37 -34.73 -11.09
N ASN A 204 7.27 -35.48 -11.04
CA ASN A 204 5.91 -34.91 -10.93
C ASN A 204 5.75 -34.11 -9.63
N ARG A 205 6.27 -34.63 -8.51
CA ARG A 205 6.22 -33.91 -7.23
C ARG A 205 7.02 -32.61 -7.28
N LEU A 206 8.21 -32.61 -7.88
CA LEU A 206 9.03 -31.41 -8.01
C LEU A 206 8.40 -30.38 -8.94
N ALA A 207 7.83 -30.82 -10.08
CA ALA A 207 7.11 -29.93 -10.98
C ALA A 207 5.95 -29.23 -10.27
N GLY A 208 5.10 -29.99 -9.55
CA GLY A 208 4.00 -29.40 -8.79
C GLY A 208 4.45 -28.44 -7.67
N LEU A 209 5.59 -28.69 -7.02
CA LEU A 209 6.15 -27.75 -6.04
C LEU A 209 6.61 -26.44 -6.69
N VAL A 210 7.18 -26.50 -7.89
CA VAL A 210 7.59 -25.32 -8.65
C VAL A 210 6.37 -24.52 -9.10
N ASP A 211 5.34 -25.20 -9.59
CA ASP A 211 4.10 -24.55 -10.02
C ASP A 211 3.38 -23.86 -8.85
N ASN A 212 3.24 -24.54 -7.72
CA ASN A 212 2.65 -23.96 -6.50
C ASN A 212 3.43 -22.73 -5.99
N LEU A 213 4.76 -22.71 -6.16
CA LEU A 213 5.58 -21.57 -5.76
C LEU A 213 5.32 -20.35 -6.66
N LEU A 214 5.09 -20.57 -7.96
CA LEU A 214 4.71 -19.51 -8.89
C LEU A 214 3.31 -18.98 -8.60
N ASP A 215 2.34 -19.87 -8.37
CA ASP A 215 0.96 -19.50 -8.07
C ASP A 215 0.90 -18.64 -6.81
N LEU A 216 1.61 -19.05 -5.75
CA LEU A 216 1.71 -18.27 -4.50
C LEU A 216 2.27 -16.87 -4.75
N ASN A 217 3.31 -16.75 -5.56
CA ASN A 217 3.90 -15.45 -5.89
C ASN A 217 2.97 -14.58 -6.75
N ALA A 218 2.21 -15.17 -7.67
CA ALA A 218 1.19 -14.45 -8.44
C ALA A 218 0.04 -13.93 -7.55
N ILE A 219 -0.33 -14.70 -6.52
CA ILE A 219 -1.31 -14.29 -5.50
C ILE A 219 -0.76 -13.14 -4.65
N GLU A 220 0.46 -13.27 -4.12
CA GLU A 220 1.10 -12.25 -3.25
C GLU A 220 1.24 -10.89 -3.96
N THR A 221 1.53 -10.91 -5.27
CA THR A 221 1.72 -9.69 -6.08
C THR A 221 0.42 -9.13 -6.64
N GLY A 222 -0.71 -9.83 -6.49
CA GLY A 222 -1.99 -9.43 -7.09
C GLY A 222 -2.03 -9.54 -8.61
N HIS A 223 -1.07 -10.24 -9.23
CA HIS A 223 -0.99 -10.47 -10.67
C HIS A 223 -1.66 -11.78 -11.13
N MET A 224 -2.30 -12.51 -10.22
CA MET A 224 -3.10 -13.68 -10.58
C MET A 224 -4.33 -13.24 -11.39
N ILE A 225 -4.28 -13.46 -12.70
CA ILE A 225 -5.40 -13.24 -13.60
C ILE A 225 -6.23 -14.53 -13.62
N CYS A 226 -7.50 -14.44 -13.23
CA CYS A 226 -8.47 -15.54 -13.39
C CYS A 226 -9.28 -15.25 -14.65
N ASP A 227 -9.23 -16.15 -15.63
CA ASP A 227 -10.04 -16.02 -16.83
C ASP A 227 -11.42 -16.62 -16.56
N ARG A 228 -12.41 -15.76 -16.28
CA ARG A 228 -13.72 -16.22 -15.80
C ARG A 228 -14.66 -16.44 -16.97
N ASP A 229 -14.95 -17.71 -17.24
CA ASP A 229 -15.94 -18.13 -18.22
C ASP A 229 -17.09 -18.90 -17.55
N GLU A 230 -18.15 -19.15 -18.33
CA GLU A 230 -19.25 -20.03 -17.93
C GLU A 230 -18.72 -21.46 -17.72
N LEU A 231 -18.80 -21.94 -16.49
CA LEU A 231 -18.26 -23.22 -16.07
C LEU A 231 -19.34 -24.29 -16.03
N ASP A 232 -19.18 -25.37 -16.80
CA ASP A 232 -19.93 -26.61 -16.62
C ASP A 232 -19.39 -27.36 -15.39
N LEU A 233 -19.91 -26.95 -14.22
CA LEU A 233 -19.46 -27.49 -12.95
C LEU A 233 -19.74 -29.00 -12.80
N PRO A 234 -20.91 -29.54 -13.18
CA PRO A 234 -21.13 -30.99 -13.20
C PRO A 234 -20.08 -31.76 -14.01
N GLU A 235 -19.77 -31.32 -15.23
CA GLU A 235 -18.75 -31.97 -16.07
C GLU A 235 -17.35 -31.91 -15.44
N LEU A 236 -16.98 -30.77 -14.84
CA LEU A 236 -15.69 -30.61 -14.17
C LEU A 236 -15.56 -31.55 -12.94
N LEU A 237 -16.60 -31.63 -12.11
CA LEU A 237 -16.61 -32.49 -10.92
C LEU A 237 -16.55 -33.99 -11.30
N GLU A 238 -17.25 -34.37 -12.36
CA GLU A 238 -17.21 -35.73 -12.90
C GLU A 238 -15.79 -36.08 -13.40
N THR A 239 -15.17 -35.16 -14.14
CA THR A 239 -13.77 -35.30 -14.60
C THR A 239 -12.82 -35.51 -13.42
N CYS A 240 -12.92 -34.67 -12.38
CA CYS A 240 -12.12 -34.80 -11.17
C CYS A 240 -12.37 -36.13 -10.42
N ARG A 241 -13.61 -36.63 -10.41
CA ARG A 241 -13.95 -37.93 -9.83
C ARG A 241 -13.25 -39.06 -10.58
N GLU A 242 -13.29 -39.01 -11.91
CA GLU A 242 -12.67 -40.02 -12.78
C GLU A 242 -11.15 -40.08 -12.57
N ASP A 243 -10.48 -38.94 -12.58
CA ASP A 243 -9.02 -38.84 -12.40
C ASP A 243 -8.54 -39.44 -11.07
N PHE A 244 -9.32 -39.27 -10.00
CA PHE A 244 -8.97 -39.80 -8.67
C PHE A 244 -9.51 -41.21 -8.39
N SER A 245 -10.43 -41.72 -9.21
CA SER A 245 -11.13 -43.00 -8.97
C SER A 245 -10.17 -44.19 -8.91
N GLU A 246 -9.24 -44.30 -9.87
CA GLU A 246 -8.26 -45.39 -9.91
C GLU A 246 -7.28 -45.31 -8.73
N THR A 247 -6.84 -44.09 -8.40
CA THR A 247 -5.89 -43.83 -7.30
C THR A 247 -6.50 -44.18 -5.94
N CYS A 248 -7.76 -43.82 -5.72
CA CYS A 248 -8.49 -44.16 -4.49
C CYS A 248 -8.75 -45.67 -4.40
N ALA A 249 -9.18 -46.29 -5.51
CA ALA A 249 -9.44 -47.73 -5.57
C ALA A 249 -8.18 -48.55 -5.29
N ALA A 250 -7.02 -48.14 -5.81
CA ALA A 250 -5.74 -48.78 -5.55
C ALA A 250 -5.31 -48.69 -4.07
N ALA A 251 -5.79 -47.68 -3.34
CA ALA A 251 -5.58 -47.52 -1.90
C ALA A 251 -6.71 -48.11 -1.03
N GLY A 252 -7.68 -48.80 -1.63
CA GLY A 252 -8.83 -49.39 -0.93
C GLY A 252 -9.86 -48.39 -0.42
N GLN A 253 -9.82 -47.15 -0.92
CA GLN A 253 -10.72 -46.06 -0.55
C GLN A 253 -11.92 -45.98 -1.52
N LYS A 254 -13.04 -45.46 -1.04
CA LYS A 254 -14.22 -45.16 -1.87
C LYS A 254 -14.29 -43.68 -2.17
N LEU A 255 -14.50 -43.33 -3.44
CA LEU A 255 -14.76 -41.95 -3.88
C LEU A 255 -16.21 -41.83 -4.36
N GLU A 256 -17.00 -41.04 -3.66
CA GLU A 256 -18.41 -40.75 -3.96
C GLU A 256 -18.54 -39.34 -4.55
N LEU A 257 -19.47 -39.17 -5.50
CA LEU A 257 -19.83 -37.86 -6.05
C LEU A 257 -21.33 -37.62 -5.88
N GLU A 258 -21.68 -36.46 -5.34
CA GLU A 258 -23.05 -36.02 -5.15
C GLU A 258 -23.26 -34.61 -5.70
N VAL A 259 -23.91 -34.49 -6.85
CA VAL A 259 -24.23 -33.19 -7.47
C VAL A 259 -25.74 -32.97 -7.40
N VAL A 260 -26.17 -31.94 -6.65
CA VAL A 260 -27.60 -31.61 -6.52
C VAL A 260 -28.09 -30.96 -7.82
N ALA A 261 -29.27 -31.37 -8.30
CA ALA A 261 -29.87 -30.79 -9.50
C ALA A 261 -30.24 -29.30 -9.31
N GLY A 262 -30.10 -28.51 -10.38
CA GLY A 262 -30.50 -27.10 -10.39
C GLY A 262 -29.45 -26.13 -9.82
N LEU A 263 -28.16 -26.44 -9.96
CA LEU A 263 -27.09 -25.51 -9.62
C LEU A 263 -27.18 -24.23 -10.47
N PRO A 264 -26.95 -23.04 -9.87
CA PRO A 264 -26.82 -21.80 -10.61
C PRO A 264 -25.59 -21.84 -11.53
N THR A 265 -25.63 -21.07 -12.62
CA THR A 265 -24.48 -20.87 -13.52
C THR A 265 -23.30 -20.27 -12.74
N VAL A 266 -22.12 -20.87 -12.87
CA VAL A 266 -20.89 -20.42 -12.21
C VAL A 266 -20.00 -19.74 -13.23
N LEU A 267 -19.57 -18.50 -12.93
CA LEU A 267 -18.53 -17.80 -13.69
C LEU A 267 -17.21 -17.94 -12.95
N ALA A 268 -16.34 -18.82 -13.43
CA ALA A 268 -15.07 -19.13 -12.80
C ALA A 268 -14.02 -19.54 -13.84
N ASP A 269 -12.76 -19.52 -13.43
CA ASP A 269 -11.65 -20.03 -14.24
C ASP A 269 -11.59 -21.57 -14.06
N PRO A 270 -11.87 -22.36 -15.12
CA PRO A 270 -11.92 -23.82 -15.01
C PRO A 270 -10.59 -24.42 -14.54
N ALA A 271 -9.46 -23.84 -14.94
CA ALA A 271 -8.14 -24.32 -14.55
C ALA A 271 -7.90 -24.10 -13.06
N GLN A 272 -8.28 -22.92 -12.53
CA GLN A 272 -8.13 -22.62 -11.11
C GLN A 272 -9.07 -23.45 -10.24
N VAL A 273 -10.32 -23.65 -10.67
CA VAL A 273 -11.27 -24.51 -9.94
C VAL A 273 -10.78 -25.95 -9.93
N THR A 274 -10.29 -26.46 -11.06
CA THR A 274 -9.67 -27.80 -11.15
C THR A 274 -8.49 -27.91 -10.19
N GLN A 275 -7.60 -26.92 -10.16
CA GLN A 275 -6.43 -26.90 -9.27
C GLN A 275 -6.82 -26.94 -7.79
N VAL A 276 -7.87 -26.21 -7.39
CA VAL A 276 -8.40 -26.26 -6.02
C VAL A 276 -8.91 -27.67 -5.71
N LEU A 277 -9.70 -28.27 -6.60
CA LEU A 277 -10.29 -29.59 -6.37
C LEU A 277 -9.25 -30.71 -6.34
N VAL A 278 -8.28 -30.69 -7.24
CA VAL A 278 -7.13 -31.62 -7.26
C VAL A 278 -6.36 -31.53 -5.93
N ASN A 279 -6.14 -30.32 -5.41
CA ASN A 279 -5.46 -30.13 -4.12
C ASN A 279 -6.27 -30.67 -2.93
N LEU A 280 -7.59 -30.41 -2.91
CA LEU A 280 -8.47 -30.92 -1.85
C LEU A 280 -8.61 -32.44 -1.90
N LEU A 281 -8.87 -33.02 -3.08
CA LEU A 281 -8.97 -34.47 -3.29
C LEU A 281 -7.64 -35.17 -3.01
N GLY A 282 -6.51 -34.58 -3.40
CA GLY A 282 -5.18 -35.09 -3.09
C GLY A 282 -4.91 -35.14 -1.60
N ASN A 283 -5.35 -34.13 -0.84
CA ASN A 283 -5.28 -34.15 0.62
C ASN A 283 -6.21 -35.22 1.21
N ALA A 284 -7.47 -35.27 0.79
CA ALA A 284 -8.43 -36.27 1.24
C ALA A 284 -7.90 -37.70 1.02
N HIS A 285 -7.40 -38.01 -0.18
CA HIS A 285 -6.78 -39.29 -0.51
C HIS A 285 -5.61 -39.62 0.41
N LYS A 286 -4.74 -38.64 0.70
CA LYS A 286 -3.55 -38.83 1.53
C LYS A 286 -3.89 -39.15 2.99
N PHE A 287 -4.97 -38.58 3.52
CA PHE A 287 -5.33 -38.69 4.95
C PHE A 287 -6.44 -39.71 5.23
N THR A 288 -7.12 -40.20 4.20
CA THR A 288 -8.13 -41.28 4.33
C THR A 288 -7.45 -42.65 4.47
N PRO A 289 -7.79 -43.47 5.48
CA PRO A 289 -7.25 -44.83 5.62
C PRO A 289 -7.90 -45.81 4.62
N ASP A 290 -7.32 -47.00 4.49
CA ASP A 290 -7.91 -48.12 3.74
C ASP A 290 -9.33 -48.45 4.25
N GLY A 291 -10.26 -48.65 3.33
CA GLY A 291 -11.70 -48.80 3.60
C GLY A 291 -12.44 -47.49 3.91
N GLY A 292 -11.74 -46.35 3.96
CA GLY A 292 -12.32 -45.03 4.17
C GLY A 292 -13.06 -44.48 2.94
N THR A 293 -13.82 -43.41 3.15
CA THR A 293 -14.66 -42.79 2.12
C THR A 293 -14.32 -41.32 1.95
N ILE A 294 -14.18 -40.90 0.71
CA ILE A 294 -14.03 -39.53 0.26
C ILE A 294 -15.29 -39.18 -0.53
N ARG A 295 -15.90 -38.02 -0.24
CA ARG A 295 -17.10 -37.53 -0.92
C ARG A 295 -16.82 -36.16 -1.50
N LEU A 296 -16.98 -36.04 -2.82
CA LEU A 296 -17.06 -34.77 -3.53
C LEU A 296 -18.54 -34.42 -3.67
N SER A 297 -18.96 -33.24 -3.25
CA SER A 297 -20.36 -32.82 -3.37
C SER A 297 -20.50 -31.37 -3.79
N ALA A 298 -21.60 -31.06 -4.47
CA ALA A 298 -21.94 -29.70 -4.88
C ALA A 298 -23.41 -29.39 -4.65
N HIS A 299 -23.68 -28.29 -3.94
CA HIS A 299 -25.01 -27.81 -3.62
C HIS A 299 -25.14 -26.31 -3.84
N ALA A 300 -26.35 -25.88 -4.20
CA ALA A 300 -26.68 -24.47 -4.31
C ALA A 300 -26.75 -23.83 -2.91
N GLU A 301 -26.12 -22.69 -2.74
CA GLU A 301 -26.15 -21.86 -1.54
C GLU A 301 -26.54 -20.43 -1.94
N GLY A 302 -27.85 -20.20 -2.06
CA GLY A 302 -28.38 -18.94 -2.59
C GLY A 302 -28.06 -18.76 -4.08
N GLU A 303 -27.37 -17.68 -4.43
CA GLU A 303 -26.87 -17.41 -5.78
C GLU A 303 -25.48 -18.03 -6.05
N ALA A 304 -24.88 -18.70 -5.06
CA ALA A 304 -23.58 -19.33 -5.16
C ALA A 304 -23.70 -20.86 -5.22
N VAL A 305 -22.61 -21.52 -5.61
CA VAL A 305 -22.42 -22.96 -5.44
C VAL A 305 -21.40 -23.20 -4.36
N ARG A 306 -21.69 -24.14 -3.46
CA ARG A 306 -20.73 -24.66 -2.51
C ARG A 306 -20.30 -26.05 -2.95
N ILE A 307 -18.98 -26.21 -3.13
CA ILE A 307 -18.35 -27.49 -3.44
C ILE A 307 -17.64 -27.96 -2.16
N GLU A 308 -17.87 -29.21 -1.78
CA GLU A 308 -17.26 -29.82 -0.60
C GLU A 308 -16.50 -31.08 -0.97
N VAL A 309 -15.29 -31.20 -0.41
CA VAL A 309 -14.55 -32.46 -0.34
C VAL A 309 -14.54 -32.89 1.13
N THR A 310 -15.22 -33.97 1.43
CA THR A 310 -15.28 -34.57 2.77
C THR A 310 -14.54 -35.88 2.77
N ASP A 311 -13.81 -36.19 3.82
CA ASP A 311 -13.13 -37.47 3.97
C ASP A 311 -13.37 -38.08 5.35
N SER A 312 -13.19 -39.40 5.45
CA SER A 312 -13.34 -40.15 6.71
C SER A 312 -12.01 -40.37 7.44
N GLY A 313 -11.01 -39.52 7.18
CA GLY A 313 -9.72 -39.52 7.86
C GLY A 313 -9.77 -38.92 9.28
N PRO A 314 -8.64 -38.96 10.01
CA PRO A 314 -8.51 -38.50 11.40
C PRO A 314 -8.40 -36.96 11.57
#